data_AF-A0A9D2IXX9-F1
#
_entry.id   AF-A0A9D2IXX9-F1
#
_cell.length_a   1.000
_cell.length_b   1.000
_cell.length_c   1.000
_cell.angle_alpha   90.00
_cell.angle_beta   90.00
_cell.angle_gamma   90.00
#
_symmetry.space_group_name_H-M   'P 1'
#
loop_
_entity.id
_entity.type
_entity.pdbx_description
1 polymer ?
#
loop_
_entity_poly.entity_id
_entity_poly.type
_entity_poly.pdbx_seq_one_letter_code
_entity_poly.pdbx_strand_id
1 'polypeptide(L)'
;MLPLISEEVSGKIFDVIFKDVNTWRKSMIHYIKDENPEINTAIIEAANKTSLDPKAVALGAYMTYKLIEEAAKDQEFIIED
;
A
#
# COMPACT_ATOMS: atom_id res chain seq x y z
N MET A 1 -2.04 -13.70 11.85
CA MET A 1 -0.64 -13.37 11.55
C MET A 1 -0.62 -12.49 10.31
N LEU A 2 0.35 -11.59 10.16
CA LEU A 2 0.51 -10.88 8.88
C LEU A 2 0.94 -11.88 7.79
N PRO A 3 0.45 -11.75 6.55
CA PRO A 3 0.84 -12.64 5.48
C PRO A 3 2.33 -12.46 5.15
N LEU A 4 3.02 -13.56 4.83
CA LEU A 4 4.36 -13.50 4.26
C LEU A 4 4.31 -12.87 2.86
N ILE A 5 5.09 -11.83 2.64
CA ILE A 5 5.22 -11.18 1.34
C ILE A 5 6.33 -11.90 0.56
N SER A 6 5.96 -12.58 -0.53
CA SER A 6 6.92 -13.27 -1.41
C SER A 6 7.61 -12.29 -2.38
N GLU A 7 8.69 -12.75 -3.00
CA GLU A 7 9.34 -12.00 -4.09
C GLU A 7 8.41 -11.78 -5.28
N GLU A 8 7.53 -12.74 -5.57
CA GLU A 8 6.54 -12.65 -6.66
C GLU A 8 5.51 -11.55 -6.40
N VAL A 9 4.92 -11.52 -5.20
CA VAL A 9 3.99 -10.45 -4.78
C VAL A 9 4.70 -9.10 -4.86
N SER A 10 5.94 -9.03 -4.37
CA SER A 10 6.71 -7.80 -4.37
C SER A 10 6.97 -7.30 -5.81
N GLY A 11 7.42 -8.18 -6.70
CA GLY A 11 7.67 -7.88 -8.10
C GLY A 11 6.43 -7.35 -8.81
N LYS A 12 5.30 -8.07 -8.68
CA LYS A 12 4.01 -7.67 -9.26
C LYS A 12 3.58 -6.27 -8.81
N ILE A 13 3.68 -5.98 -7.52
CA ILE A 13 3.29 -4.68 -6.97
C ILE A 13 4.26 -3.57 -7.41
N PHE A 14 5.56 -3.83 -7.40
CA PHE A 14 6.57 -2.85 -7.79
C PHE A 14 6.49 -2.46 -9.26
N ASP A 15 6.22 -3.41 -10.15
CA ASP A 15 6.02 -3.14 -11.58
C ASP A 15 4.85 -2.16 -11.83
N VAL A 16 3.82 -2.21 -10.99
CA VAL A 16 2.68 -1.28 -11.07
C VAL A 16 3.03 0.07 -10.46
N ILE A 17 3.62 0.08 -9.26
CA ILE A 17 3.93 1.32 -8.52
C ILE A 17 4.95 2.16 -9.29
N PHE A 18 6.06 1.55 -9.69
CA PHE A 18 7.21 2.28 -10.21
C PHE A 18 7.08 2.67 -11.68
N LYS A 19 6.09 2.11 -12.40
CA LYS A 19 5.73 2.55 -13.75
C LYS A 19 5.26 4.01 -13.78
N ASP A 20 4.43 4.42 -12.84
CA ASP A 20 4.08 5.83 -12.59
C ASP A 20 3.65 6.03 -11.13
N VAL A 21 4.66 6.31 -10.29
CA VAL A 21 4.49 6.50 -8.84
C VAL A 21 3.51 7.63 -8.52
N ASN A 22 3.49 8.69 -9.32
CA ASN A 22 2.69 9.86 -9.02
C ASN A 22 1.22 9.61 -9.28
N THR A 23 0.90 8.97 -10.41
CA THR A 23 -0.48 8.57 -10.74
C THR A 23 -0.96 7.49 -9.79
N TRP A 24 -0.14 6.48 -9.52
CA TRP A 24 -0.49 5.39 -8.60
C TRP A 24 -0.76 5.89 -7.17
N ARG A 25 0.10 6.78 -6.62
CA ARG A 25 -0.15 7.35 -5.29
C ARG A 25 -1.47 8.12 -5.23
N LYS A 26 -1.86 8.81 -6.30
CA LYS A 26 -3.14 9.55 -6.35
C LYS A 26 -4.34 8.61 -6.39
N SER A 27 -4.26 7.50 -7.14
CA SER A 27 -5.35 6.51 -7.15
C SER A 27 -5.49 5.85 -5.78
N MET A 28 -4.38 5.58 -5.09
CA MET A 28 -4.41 5.02 -3.74
C MET A 28 -5.14 5.92 -2.74
N ILE A 29 -5.02 7.24 -2.83
CA ILE A 29 -5.78 8.16 -1.97
C ILE A 29 -7.30 7.94 -2.13
N HIS A 30 -7.77 7.62 -3.33
CA HIS A 30 -9.20 7.38 -3.56
C HIS A 30 -9.59 6.01 -3.02
N TYR A 31 -8.83 4.98 -3.41
CA TYR A 31 -9.05 3.62 -2.94
C TYR A 31 -9.08 3.51 -1.41
N ILE A 32 -8.10 4.10 -0.72
CA ILE A 32 -8.07 4.01 0.75
C ILE A 32 -9.13 4.88 1.44
N LYS A 33 -9.68 5.90 0.78
CA LYS A 33 -10.85 6.62 1.33
C LYS A 33 -12.08 5.73 1.38
N ASP A 34 -12.22 4.84 0.40
CA ASP A 34 -13.35 3.91 0.31
C ASP A 34 -13.16 2.73 1.27
N GLU A 35 -11.93 2.19 1.35
CA GLU A 35 -11.63 1.02 2.20
C GLU A 35 -11.41 1.37 3.68
N ASN A 36 -10.61 2.39 3.97
CA ASN A 36 -10.30 2.81 5.35
C ASN A 36 -9.75 4.25 5.39
N PRO A 37 -10.64 5.26 5.51
CA PRO A 37 -10.24 6.67 5.44
C PRO A 37 -9.27 7.10 6.56
N GLU A 38 -9.23 6.38 7.69
CA GLU A 38 -8.34 6.66 8.81
C GLU A 38 -6.87 6.49 8.44
N ILE A 39 -6.55 5.61 7.49
CA ILE A 39 -5.18 5.42 7.00
C ILE A 39 -4.66 6.72 6.36
N ASN A 40 -5.48 7.41 5.55
CA ASN A 40 -5.09 8.68 4.94
C ASN A 40 -4.80 9.73 6.02
N THR A 41 -5.68 9.80 7.02
CA THR A 41 -5.58 10.75 8.12
C THR A 41 -4.28 10.53 8.91
N ALA A 42 -3.98 9.28 9.28
CA ALA A 42 -2.76 8.93 10.00
C ALA A 42 -1.48 9.25 9.21
N ILE A 43 -1.46 8.99 7.90
CA ILE A 43 -0.33 9.32 7.01
C ILE A 43 -0.08 10.84 6.97
N ILE A 44 -1.15 11.63 6.82
CA ILE A 44 -1.06 13.09 6.78
C ILE A 44 -0.57 13.63 8.14
N GLU A 45 -1.10 13.10 9.24
CA GLU A 45 -0.68 13.50 10.58
C GLU A 45 0.79 13.18 10.85
N ALA A 46 1.25 11.98 10.47
CA ALA A 46 2.64 11.56 10.61
C ALA A 46 3.59 12.47 9.81
N ALA A 47 3.22 12.82 8.58
CA ALA A 47 4.01 13.73 7.77
C ALA A 47 4.05 15.15 8.40
N ASN A 48 2.91 15.66 8.89
CA ASN A 48 2.83 16.98 9.51
C ASN A 48 3.58 17.09 10.84
N LYS A 49 3.67 16.00 11.62
CA LYS A 49 4.39 15.94 12.90
C LYS A 49 5.88 15.66 12.74
N THR A 50 6.36 15.46 11.52
CA THR A 50 7.77 15.19 11.22
C THR A 50 8.27 16.16 10.16
N SER A 51 9.56 16.07 9.81
CA SER A 51 10.14 16.80 8.67
C SER A 51 10.14 15.96 7.38
N LEU A 52 9.36 14.87 7.33
CA LEU A 52 9.32 13.97 6.18
C LEU A 52 8.41 14.51 5.09
N ASP A 53 8.76 14.25 3.83
CA ASP A 53 7.91 14.60 2.69
C ASP A 53 6.60 13.78 2.74
N PRO A 54 5.42 14.43 2.75
CA PRO A 54 4.14 13.73 2.84
C PRO A 54 3.90 12.70 1.73
N LYS A 55 4.44 12.95 0.53
CA LYS A 55 4.28 12.02 -0.60
C LYS A 55 5.15 10.79 -0.42
N ALA A 56 6.34 10.92 0.17
CA ALA A 56 7.20 9.81 0.52
C ALA A 56 6.59 8.93 1.62
N VAL A 57 6.03 9.55 2.68
CA VAL A 57 5.31 8.81 3.75
C VAL A 57 4.12 8.06 3.17
N ALA A 58 3.31 8.73 2.34
CA ALA A 58 2.15 8.12 1.69
C ALA A 58 2.54 6.95 0.77
N LEU A 59 3.61 7.10 -0.02
CA LEU A 59 4.08 6.03 -0.91
C LEU A 59 4.44 4.76 -0.12
N GLY A 60 5.25 4.88 0.93
CA GLY A 60 5.65 3.73 1.74
C GLY A 60 4.47 3.05 2.43
N ALA A 61 3.55 3.84 2.98
CA ALA A 61 2.37 3.32 3.66
C ALA A 61 1.40 2.62 2.69
N TYR A 62 1.07 3.25 1.56
CA TYR A 62 0.20 2.65 0.55
C TYR A 62 0.81 1.39 -0.08
N MET A 63 2.13 1.40 -0.31
CA MET A 63 2.83 0.24 -0.83
C MET A 63 2.75 -0.94 0.15
N THR A 64 3.00 -0.67 1.43
CA THR A 64 2.88 -1.70 2.49
C THR A 64 1.47 -2.26 2.56
N TYR A 65 0.45 -1.39 2.49
CA TYR A 65 -0.95 -1.82 2.49
C TYR A 65 -1.25 -2.76 1.32
N LYS A 66 -0.84 -2.39 0.09
CA LYS A 66 -1.06 -3.20 -1.11
C LYS A 66 -0.30 -4.51 -1.10
N LEU A 67 0.93 -4.54 -0.57
CA LEU A 67 1.69 -5.78 -0.43
C LEU A 67 1.02 -6.76 0.52
N ILE A 68 0.52 -6.27 1.66
CA ILE A 68 -0.20 -7.10 2.64
C ILE A 68 -1.52 -7.60 2.06
N GLU A 69 -2.27 -6.72 1.41
CA GLU A 69 -3.55 -7.07 0.78
C GLU A 69 -3.37 -8.15 -0.30
N GLU A 70 -2.37 -7.99 -1.17
CA GLU A 70 -2.11 -8.97 -2.23
C GLU A 70 -1.62 -10.31 -1.66
N ALA A 71 -0.71 -10.28 -0.69
CA ALA A 71 -0.22 -11.49 -0.04
C ALA A 71 -1.32 -12.23 0.75
N ALA A 72 -2.31 -11.50 1.29
CA ALA A 72 -3.46 -12.12 1.95
C ALA A 72 -4.35 -12.86 0.92
N LYS A 73 -4.60 -12.26 -0.24
CA LYS A 73 -5.38 -12.89 -1.32
C LYS A 73 -4.72 -14.16 -1.86
N ASP A 74 -3.40 -14.10 -2.08
CA ASP A 74 -2.65 -15.27 -2.57
C ASP A 74 -2.70 -16.43 -1.55
N GLN A 75 -2.67 -16.14 -0.25
CA GLN A 75 -2.79 -17.16 0.80
C GLN A 75 -4.20 -17.71 0.95
N GLU A 76 -5.23 -16.87 0.81
CA GLU A 76 -6.63 -17.33 0.78
C GLU A 76 -6.85 -18.30 -0.38
N PHE A 77 -6.34 -17.98 -1.58
CA PHE A 77 -6.42 -18.86 -2.74
C PHE A 77 -5.76 -20.22 -2.50
N ILE A 78 -4.60 -20.27 -1.83
CA ILE A 78 -3.90 -21.53 -1.51
C ILE A 78 -4.68 -22.39 -0.49
N ILE A 79 -5.50 -21.80 0.37
CA ILE A 79 -6.26 -22.53 1.40
C ILE A 79 -7.56 -23.11 0.83
N GLU A 80 -8.08 -22.54 -0.26
CA GLU A 80 -9.34 -22.97 -0.90
C GLU A 80 -9.18 -24.09 -1.95
N ASP A 81 -7.95 -24.42 -2.35
CA ASP A 81 -7.57 -25.56 -3.24
C ASP A 81 -7.15 -26.82 -2.45
#